data_AF-A0A8J5E4R7-F1
#
_entry.id   AF-A0A8J5E4R7-F1
#
_cell.length_a   1.000
_cell.length_b   1.000
_cell.length_c   1.000
_cell.angle_alpha   90.00
_cell.angle_beta   90.00
_cell.angle_gamma   90.00
#
_symmetry.space_group_name_H-M   'P 1'
#
loop_
_entity.id
_entity.type
_entity.pdbx_description
1 polymer ?
#
loop_
_entity_poly.entity_id
_entity_poly.type
_entity_poly.pdbx_seq_one_letter_code
_entity_poly.pdbx_strand_id
1 'polypeptide(L)'
;MTKDDDLGPIAYSSQAEYNSQVEYRLESPPDFPEDEDLKDTLAKTTSVREESVHEGSVDQDDEEEKQNYEFAEIYEDHEHYSHDWINYTDEWNPNGLRIAGEEDIGLRRVSGPVLKITYVLALVEFAERGSYYGLTTVISNFVQFPLPKGGNGWGATPKNSQATAGALDQGLQVATALTLVLNFLSYLTPLLGAYLADARYGRYPTIWAGTIICGIGHVIIVIAGVPGVIEAQKAALGLFIAGLIIFAFGTGLFKPNLLPLVLEQYREDDNWVKTLPSGEQVVVDKETTLQRMTLVYYWAVNVGGFLGLGTAYAEKRIEYWLAFLVPTILYFFLPALLYIIRNKVYKVPSSKNSIIAGFCGVIWQYVFRKKSTYPPMIGAILQWQIYETSPCGYYATNCEAGVAPITI
;
A
#
# COMPACT_ATOMS: atom_id res chain seq x y z
N MET A 1 -41.39 24.43 44.31
CA MET A 1 -40.11 25.05 44.70
C MET A 1 -39.23 24.99 43.47
N THR A 2 -39.17 26.11 42.78
CA THR A 2 -38.47 26.40 41.54
C THR A 2 -36.95 26.37 41.75
N LYS A 3 -36.22 25.91 40.72
CA LYS A 3 -35.13 26.69 40.13
C LYS A 3 -34.78 26.11 38.75
N ASP A 4 -35.21 26.86 37.75
CA ASP A 4 -34.70 26.87 36.39
C ASP A 4 -33.22 27.26 36.38
N ASP A 5 -32.43 26.65 35.49
CA ASP A 5 -31.26 27.28 34.89
C ASP A 5 -31.26 26.93 33.40
N ASP A 6 -31.45 27.96 32.59
CA ASP A 6 -31.43 28.00 31.14
C ASP A 6 -30.06 27.55 30.58
N LEU A 7 -30.09 26.56 29.67
CA LEU A 7 -29.01 26.35 28.70
C LEU A 7 -29.60 26.41 27.30
N GLY A 8 -29.39 27.57 26.66
CA GLY A 8 -29.75 27.81 25.26
C GLY A 8 -28.93 26.99 24.26
N PRO A 9 -29.29 27.02 22.97
CA PRO A 9 -28.69 26.16 21.96
C PRO A 9 -27.25 26.58 21.65
N ILE A 10 -26.35 25.59 21.67
CA ILE A 10 -24.95 25.75 21.23
C ILE A 10 -24.98 25.78 19.70
N ALA A 11 -24.72 26.96 19.12
CA ALA A 11 -24.51 27.12 17.69
C ALA A 11 -23.11 26.58 17.31
N TYR A 12 -23.05 25.62 16.40
CA TYR A 12 -21.80 25.25 15.72
C TYR A 12 -21.52 26.30 14.65
N SER A 13 -20.46 27.09 14.81
CA SER A 13 -19.96 27.94 13.73
C SER A 13 -19.28 27.07 12.67
N SER A 14 -19.68 27.23 11.41
CA SER A 14 -19.07 26.57 10.27
C SER A 14 -17.71 27.20 9.95
N GLN A 15 -16.73 26.37 9.56
CA GLN A 15 -15.39 26.73 9.09
C GLN A 15 -15.34 27.75 7.92
N ALA A 16 -16.50 28.17 7.39
CA ALA A 16 -16.63 29.07 6.25
C ALA A 16 -16.43 30.57 6.60
N GLU A 17 -16.49 30.98 7.87
CA GLU A 17 -16.35 32.39 8.27
C GLU A 17 -14.90 32.85 8.52
N TYR A 18 -13.92 31.94 8.56
CA TYR A 18 -12.51 32.32 8.77
C TYR A 18 -11.79 32.71 7.46
N ASN A 19 -12.31 32.29 6.30
CA ASN A 19 -11.62 32.47 5.02
C ASN A 19 -11.95 33.79 4.30
N SER A 20 -12.76 34.69 4.87
CA SER A 20 -13.24 35.91 4.20
C SER A 20 -12.47 37.20 4.59
N GLN A 21 -11.26 37.10 5.13
CA GLN A 21 -10.49 38.26 5.62
C GLN A 21 -9.05 38.37 5.08
N VAL A 22 -8.69 37.63 4.02
CA VAL A 22 -7.35 37.75 3.40
C VAL A 22 -7.47 38.20 1.95
N GLU A 23 -7.47 39.52 1.74
CA GLU A 23 -7.25 40.15 0.43
C GLU A 23 -5.76 40.04 0.06
N TYR A 24 -5.43 39.24 -0.96
CA TYR A 24 -4.09 39.27 -1.57
C TYR A 24 -4.02 40.42 -2.59
N ARG A 25 -3.22 41.43 -2.28
CA ARG A 25 -2.84 42.49 -3.23
C ARG A 25 -1.58 42.02 -3.97
N LEU A 26 -1.71 41.69 -5.25
CA LEU A 26 -0.58 41.36 -6.13
C LEU A 26 0.20 42.65 -6.46
N GLU A 27 1.42 42.78 -5.94
CA GLU A 27 2.40 43.73 -6.46
C GLU A 27 3.21 43.07 -7.59
N SER A 28 3.54 43.86 -8.62
CA SER A 28 4.29 43.44 -9.80
C SER A 28 5.75 43.03 -9.46
N PRO A 29 6.35 42.08 -10.21
CA PRO A 29 7.68 41.56 -9.91
C PRO A 29 8.79 42.61 -10.15
N PRO A 30 9.90 42.57 -9.39
CA PRO A 30 11.04 43.45 -9.62
C PRO A 30 11.96 42.95 -10.74
N ASP A 31 12.49 43.88 -11.53
CA ASP A 31 13.51 43.63 -12.56
C ASP A 31 14.87 43.25 -11.93
N PHE A 32 15.49 42.17 -12.43
CA PHE A 32 16.85 41.76 -12.06
C PHE A 32 17.86 42.14 -13.17
N PRO A 33 19.04 42.68 -12.83
CA PRO A 33 20.12 42.91 -13.79
C PRO A 33 20.92 41.61 -14.06
N GLU A 34 21.25 41.35 -15.32
CA GLU A 34 22.16 40.27 -15.73
C GLU A 34 23.61 40.61 -15.35
N ASP A 35 24.28 39.73 -14.61
CA ASP A 35 25.69 39.87 -14.21
C ASP A 35 26.58 38.96 -15.08
N GLU A 36 27.40 39.56 -15.94
CA GLU A 36 28.19 38.89 -17.01
C GLU A 36 29.37 38.04 -16.48
N ASP A 37 29.79 38.20 -15.22
CA ASP A 37 31.02 37.59 -14.70
C ASP A 37 30.88 36.10 -14.28
N LEU A 38 29.64 35.58 -14.17
CA LEU A 38 29.42 34.17 -13.75
C LEU A 38 29.59 33.17 -14.92
N LYS A 39 29.48 33.62 -16.17
CA LYS A 39 29.62 32.76 -17.37
C LYS A 39 31.08 32.41 -17.67
N ASP A 40 32.00 33.31 -17.33
CA ASP A 40 33.42 33.18 -17.70
C ASP A 40 34.20 32.20 -16.80
N THR A 41 33.68 31.93 -15.59
CA THR A 41 34.29 30.97 -14.64
C THR A 41 33.89 29.53 -14.95
N LEU A 42 32.69 29.30 -15.49
CA LEU A 42 32.22 27.98 -15.93
C LEU A 42 32.88 27.53 -17.25
N ALA A 43 33.24 28.47 -18.14
CA ALA A 43 33.91 28.15 -19.41
C ALA A 43 35.37 27.65 -19.26
N LYS A 44 36.06 27.97 -18.16
CA LYS A 44 37.48 27.59 -17.95
C LYS A 44 37.70 26.22 -17.32
N THR A 45 36.66 25.55 -16.83
CA THR A 45 36.81 24.27 -16.10
C THR A 45 36.62 23.05 -17.01
N THR A 46 36.11 23.23 -18.23
CA THR A 46 35.79 22.16 -19.18
C THR A 46 36.87 21.91 -20.23
N SER A 47 37.98 22.67 -20.28
CA SER A 47 38.94 22.62 -21.38
C SER A 47 40.18 21.72 -21.17
N VAL A 48 40.13 20.68 -20.33
CA VAL A 48 41.26 19.72 -20.21
C VAL A 48 40.79 18.28 -20.20
N ARG A 49 40.37 17.78 -21.37
CA ARG A 49 40.67 16.42 -21.83
C ARG A 49 40.15 16.24 -23.25
N GLU A 50 41.04 16.27 -24.22
CA GLU A 50 41.19 15.26 -25.29
C GLU A 50 42.15 15.79 -26.35
N GLU A 51 43.23 15.05 -26.59
CA GLU A 51 44.11 15.26 -27.73
C GLU A 51 44.41 13.92 -28.40
N SER A 52 44.43 13.97 -29.75
CA SER A 52 44.82 12.97 -30.76
C SER A 52 43.74 11.89 -31.07
N VAL A 53 43.26 11.70 -32.31
CA VAL A 53 44.00 11.41 -33.56
C VAL A 53 43.12 11.59 -34.85
N HIS A 54 43.73 12.20 -35.87
CA HIS A 54 43.57 12.16 -37.35
C HIS A 54 42.31 12.61 -38.14
N GLU A 55 42.63 13.51 -39.10
CA GLU A 55 41.96 14.04 -40.28
C GLU A 55 41.20 13.06 -41.20
N GLY A 56 40.10 13.53 -41.81
CA GLY A 56 39.71 13.12 -43.16
C GLY A 56 38.24 13.27 -43.58
N SER A 57 37.99 14.22 -44.49
CA SER A 57 36.88 14.32 -45.46
C SER A 57 35.51 14.88 -45.05
N VAL A 58 34.89 15.51 -46.06
CA VAL A 58 33.81 16.50 -46.11
C VAL A 58 32.51 15.84 -46.59
N ASP A 59 31.37 16.45 -46.22
CA ASP A 59 29.98 16.29 -46.71
C ASP A 59 29.19 15.06 -46.25
N GLN A 60 28.67 15.12 -45.01
CA GLN A 60 27.48 14.37 -44.57
C GLN A 60 26.74 15.03 -43.38
N ASP A 61 27.36 16.01 -42.72
CA ASP A 61 26.90 16.55 -41.45
C ASP A 61 25.70 17.53 -41.55
N ASP A 62 25.51 18.26 -42.66
CA ASP A 62 24.44 19.28 -42.76
C ASP A 62 23.01 18.68 -42.84
N GLU A 63 22.86 17.44 -43.33
CA GLU A 63 21.57 16.73 -43.33
C GLU A 63 21.32 16.02 -41.99
N GLU A 64 22.36 15.45 -41.38
CA GLU A 64 22.29 14.83 -40.05
C GLU A 64 22.05 15.86 -38.94
N GLU A 65 22.60 17.08 -39.07
CA GLU A 65 22.41 18.17 -38.13
C GLU A 65 20.97 18.72 -38.22
N LYS A 66 20.42 18.91 -39.43
CA LYS A 66 19.00 19.26 -39.60
C LYS A 66 18.05 18.15 -39.15
N GLN A 67 18.38 16.89 -39.41
CA GLN A 67 17.61 15.77 -38.87
C GLN A 67 17.70 15.72 -37.35
N ASN A 68 18.86 16.01 -36.75
CA ASN A 68 19.02 16.10 -35.30
C ASN A 68 18.30 17.31 -34.70
N TYR A 69 18.21 18.44 -35.39
CA TYR A 69 17.42 19.59 -34.94
C TYR A 69 15.92 19.35 -35.07
N GLU A 70 15.45 18.78 -36.19
CA GLU A 70 14.04 18.45 -36.40
C GLU A 70 13.60 17.26 -35.53
N PHE A 71 14.49 16.29 -35.26
CA PHE A 71 14.28 15.22 -34.29
C PHE A 71 14.34 15.79 -32.86
N ALA A 72 15.29 16.64 -32.49
CA ALA A 72 15.37 17.25 -31.17
C ALA A 72 14.16 18.15 -30.84
N GLU A 73 13.65 18.93 -31.79
CA GLU A 73 12.39 19.68 -31.62
C GLU A 73 11.18 18.75 -31.38
N ILE A 74 11.18 17.55 -31.98
CA ILE A 74 10.14 16.53 -31.75
C ILE A 74 10.28 15.88 -30.36
N TYR A 75 11.48 15.85 -29.76
CA TYR A 75 11.71 15.26 -28.42
C TYR A 75 11.62 16.26 -27.26
N GLU A 76 11.84 17.56 -27.47
CA GLU A 76 11.69 18.56 -26.39
C GLU A 76 10.23 18.75 -25.95
N ASP A 77 9.25 18.58 -26.85
CA ASP A 77 7.82 18.77 -26.53
C ASP A 77 7.19 17.60 -25.75
N HIS A 78 7.96 16.53 -25.50
CA HIS A 78 7.47 15.29 -24.91
C HIS A 78 7.75 15.15 -23.40
N GLU A 79 8.66 15.93 -22.80
CA GLU A 79 8.90 15.89 -21.35
C GLU A 79 7.68 16.30 -20.52
N HIS A 80 6.77 17.08 -21.12
CA HIS A 80 5.59 17.61 -20.44
C HIS A 80 4.36 16.72 -20.60
N TYR A 81 4.46 15.57 -21.28
CA TYR A 81 3.35 14.67 -21.55
C TYR A 81 3.58 13.25 -21.02
N SER A 82 2.50 12.61 -20.54
CA SER A 82 2.55 11.25 -19.99
C SER A 82 2.98 10.25 -21.07
N HIS A 83 4.16 9.62 -20.89
CA HIS A 83 4.73 8.63 -21.80
C HIS A 83 4.27 7.19 -21.53
N ASP A 84 3.80 6.89 -20.32
CA ASP A 84 3.64 5.51 -19.87
C ASP A 84 2.32 4.84 -20.30
N TRP A 85 1.41 5.57 -20.97
CA TRP A 85 0.03 5.12 -21.19
C TRP A 85 -0.54 5.43 -22.58
N ILE A 86 -0.62 4.37 -23.39
CA ILE A 86 -1.30 4.33 -24.71
C ILE A 86 -2.83 4.57 -24.61
N ASN A 87 -3.42 4.63 -23.41
CA ASN A 87 -4.87 4.81 -23.21
C ASN A 87 -5.32 6.28 -23.05
N TYR A 88 -4.39 7.23 -22.98
CA TYR A 88 -4.75 8.64 -22.82
C TYR A 88 -4.60 9.47 -24.08
N THR A 89 -4.09 8.88 -25.16
CA THR A 89 -4.22 9.48 -26.49
C THR A 89 -5.64 9.24 -26.99
N ASP A 90 -6.42 10.31 -27.06
CA ASP A 90 -7.75 10.31 -27.66
C ASP A 90 -7.87 11.51 -28.63
N GLU A 91 -8.99 11.61 -29.36
CA GLU A 91 -9.21 12.69 -30.33
C GLU A 91 -9.09 14.10 -29.70
N TRP A 92 -9.21 14.20 -28.38
CA TRP A 92 -9.16 15.45 -27.61
C TRP A 92 -7.80 15.69 -26.94
N ASN A 93 -6.95 14.66 -26.86
CA ASN A 93 -5.64 14.67 -26.23
C ASN A 93 -4.64 13.88 -27.11
N PRO A 94 -4.33 14.34 -28.34
CA PRO A 94 -3.57 13.55 -29.32
C PRO A 94 -2.13 13.25 -28.89
N ASN A 95 -1.52 14.16 -28.12
CA ASN A 95 -0.14 14.04 -27.63
C ASN A 95 -0.06 13.39 -26.24
N GLY A 96 -1.19 12.92 -25.70
CA GLY A 96 -1.32 12.42 -24.33
C GLY A 96 -1.78 13.51 -23.36
N LEU A 97 -1.65 13.24 -22.06
CA LEU A 97 -1.99 14.22 -21.03
C LEU A 97 -0.77 15.07 -20.71
N ARG A 98 -0.94 16.39 -20.60
CA ARG A 98 0.15 17.26 -20.14
C ARG A 98 0.23 17.28 -18.61
N ILE A 99 1.41 17.54 -18.06
CA ILE A 99 1.61 17.78 -16.62
C ILE A 99 0.83 19.03 -16.21
N ALA A 100 0.16 18.97 -15.06
CA ALA A 100 -0.57 20.11 -14.51
C ALA A 100 0.39 21.12 -13.87
N GLY A 101 0.29 22.38 -14.29
CA GLY A 101 1.08 23.51 -13.79
C GLY A 101 0.34 24.36 -12.76
N GLU A 102 0.92 25.50 -12.40
CA GLU A 102 0.31 26.47 -11.47
C GLU A 102 -0.97 27.10 -12.05
N GLU A 103 -1.05 27.22 -13.36
CA GLU A 103 -2.20 27.72 -14.10
C GLU A 103 -3.44 26.82 -13.98
N ASP A 104 -3.25 25.55 -13.60
CA ASP A 104 -4.30 24.53 -13.57
C ASP A 104 -4.94 24.33 -12.20
N ILE A 105 -4.51 25.08 -11.18
CA ILE A 105 -5.01 24.94 -9.80
C ILE A 105 -6.53 25.16 -9.72
N GLY A 106 -7.06 26.04 -10.57
CA GLY A 106 -8.50 26.34 -10.64
C GLY A 106 -9.33 25.30 -11.37
N LEU A 107 -8.71 24.33 -12.05
CA LEU A 107 -9.43 23.30 -12.80
C LEU A 107 -10.06 22.27 -11.88
N ARG A 108 -11.17 21.69 -12.33
CA ARG A 108 -11.85 20.63 -11.60
C ARG A 108 -10.99 19.37 -11.55
N ARG A 109 -10.78 18.85 -10.33
CA ARG A 109 -10.06 17.58 -10.13
C ARG A 109 -10.99 16.38 -10.33
N VAL A 110 -10.52 15.41 -11.10
CA VAL A 110 -11.19 14.14 -11.36
C VAL A 110 -10.21 13.00 -11.14
N SER A 111 -10.70 11.85 -10.69
CA SER A 111 -9.85 10.66 -10.67
C SER A 111 -9.83 9.98 -12.04
N GLY A 112 -8.64 9.51 -12.41
CA GLY A 112 -8.38 8.73 -13.59
C GLY A 112 -9.04 7.33 -13.55
N PRO A 113 -8.96 6.59 -14.67
CA PRO A 113 -9.48 5.24 -14.75
C PRO A 113 -8.72 4.29 -13.82
N VAL A 114 -9.46 3.42 -13.13
CA VAL A 114 -8.87 2.34 -12.33
C VAL A 114 -8.29 1.28 -13.26
N LEU A 115 -7.03 0.89 -13.04
CA LEU A 115 -6.38 -0.12 -13.87
C LEU A 115 -7.10 -1.47 -13.82
N LYS A 116 -7.14 -2.17 -14.95
CA LYS A 116 -7.65 -3.55 -15.02
C LYS A 116 -6.93 -4.48 -14.05
N ILE A 117 -5.62 -4.29 -13.86
CA ILE A 117 -4.83 -5.11 -12.94
C ILE A 117 -5.24 -4.92 -11.47
N THR A 118 -5.73 -3.73 -11.09
CA THR A 118 -6.27 -3.45 -9.76
C THR A 118 -7.46 -4.36 -9.45
N TYR A 119 -8.38 -4.56 -10.39
CA TYR A 119 -9.51 -5.46 -10.19
C TYR A 119 -9.07 -6.91 -10.04
N VAL A 120 -8.05 -7.35 -10.78
CA VAL A 120 -7.54 -8.72 -10.65
C VAL A 120 -6.81 -8.92 -9.33
N LEU A 121 -6.01 -7.96 -8.88
CA LEU A 121 -5.38 -7.99 -7.55
C LEU A 121 -6.42 -7.86 -6.42
N ALA A 122 -7.52 -7.15 -6.64
CA ALA A 122 -8.64 -7.10 -5.70
C ALA A 122 -9.34 -8.48 -5.57
N LEU A 123 -9.39 -9.29 -6.63
CA LEU A 123 -9.85 -10.68 -6.53
C LEU A 123 -8.91 -11.56 -5.69
N VAL A 124 -7.60 -11.30 -5.78
CA VAL A 124 -6.60 -11.92 -4.89
C VAL A 124 -6.89 -11.53 -3.43
N GLU A 125 -7.11 -10.24 -3.15
CA GLU A 125 -7.47 -9.82 -1.78
C GLU A 125 -8.79 -10.43 -1.30
N PHE A 126 -9.82 -10.44 -2.15
CA PHE A 126 -11.11 -11.06 -1.86
C PHE A 126 -10.95 -12.53 -1.43
N ALA A 127 -10.16 -13.31 -2.16
CA ALA A 127 -9.97 -14.72 -1.86
C ALA A 127 -9.21 -14.95 -0.54
N GLU A 128 -8.18 -14.15 -0.25
CA GLU A 128 -7.46 -14.21 1.02
C GLU A 128 -8.35 -13.82 2.20
N ARG A 129 -9.10 -12.71 2.08
CA ARG A 129 -10.00 -12.24 3.13
C ARG A 129 -11.19 -13.16 3.33
N GLY A 130 -11.75 -13.66 2.24
CA GLY A 130 -12.80 -14.66 2.29
C GLY A 130 -12.35 -15.88 3.05
N SER A 131 -11.15 -16.40 2.77
CA SER A 131 -10.65 -17.57 3.47
C SER A 131 -10.36 -17.29 4.96
N TYR A 132 -9.80 -16.12 5.28
CA TYR A 132 -9.50 -15.69 6.65
C TYR A 132 -10.76 -15.55 7.50
N TYR A 133 -11.78 -14.84 7.01
CA TYR A 133 -13.04 -14.66 7.74
C TYR A 133 -13.87 -15.95 7.77
N GLY A 134 -13.84 -16.73 6.70
CA GLY A 134 -14.45 -18.05 6.64
C GLY A 134 -13.92 -18.97 7.74
N LEU A 135 -12.60 -18.97 7.96
CA LEU A 135 -11.96 -19.74 9.03
C LEU A 135 -12.24 -19.14 10.41
N THR A 136 -11.92 -17.86 10.64
CA THR A 136 -11.95 -17.23 11.98
C THR A 136 -13.33 -17.23 12.63
N THR A 137 -14.40 -17.20 11.83
CA THR A 137 -15.78 -17.21 12.32
C THR A 137 -16.13 -18.49 13.10
N VAL A 138 -15.52 -19.63 12.74
CA VAL A 138 -15.91 -20.96 13.27
C VAL A 138 -14.93 -21.54 14.30
N ILE A 139 -13.75 -20.93 14.47
CA ILE A 139 -12.69 -21.42 15.37
C ILE A 139 -13.19 -21.57 16.82
N SER A 140 -13.89 -20.56 17.32
CA SER A 140 -14.31 -20.52 18.72
C SER A 140 -15.23 -21.69 19.04
N ASN A 141 -16.25 -21.94 18.19
CA ASN A 141 -17.17 -23.06 18.36
C ASN A 141 -16.48 -24.42 18.23
N PHE A 142 -15.61 -24.56 17.21
CA PHE A 142 -14.85 -25.79 16.96
C PHE A 142 -14.05 -26.24 18.18
N VAL A 143 -13.36 -25.31 18.83
CA VAL A 143 -12.49 -25.59 19.98
C VAL A 143 -13.29 -25.72 21.27
N GLN A 144 -14.27 -24.84 21.48
CA GLN A 144 -14.93 -24.69 22.78
C GLN A 144 -15.87 -25.84 23.11
N PHE A 145 -16.76 -26.19 22.19
CA PHE A 145 -17.90 -27.05 22.50
C PHE A 145 -17.59 -28.52 22.20
N PRO A 146 -18.23 -29.46 22.93
CA PRO A 146 -18.20 -30.86 22.58
C PRO A 146 -19.02 -31.13 21.32
N LEU A 147 -18.86 -32.34 20.77
CA LEU A 147 -19.73 -32.85 19.73
C LEU A 147 -21.20 -32.80 20.20
N PRO A 148 -22.12 -32.19 19.44
CA PRO A 148 -23.51 -32.02 19.85
C PRO A 148 -24.23 -33.37 19.96
N LYS A 149 -24.94 -33.57 21.09
CA LYS A 149 -25.74 -34.79 21.34
C LYS A 149 -26.87 -34.91 20.30
N GLY A 150 -26.98 -36.08 19.67
CA GLY A 150 -27.96 -36.33 18.61
C GLY A 150 -27.65 -35.64 17.28
N GLY A 151 -26.47 -35.02 17.16
CA GLY A 151 -25.92 -34.55 15.88
C GLY A 151 -25.42 -35.71 15.02
N ASN A 152 -24.72 -35.39 13.94
CA ASN A 152 -24.14 -36.38 13.03
C ASN A 152 -22.85 -37.04 13.54
N GLY A 153 -22.34 -36.64 14.71
CA GLY A 153 -21.08 -37.14 15.28
C GLY A 153 -19.83 -36.40 14.80
N TRP A 154 -19.98 -35.41 13.91
CA TRP A 154 -18.87 -34.69 13.27
C TRP A 154 -18.96 -33.17 13.45
N GLY A 155 -19.77 -32.75 14.43
CA GLY A 155 -19.85 -31.38 14.94
C GLY A 155 -21.06 -30.57 14.53
N ALA A 156 -21.90 -31.08 13.62
CA ALA A 156 -23.17 -30.43 13.29
C ALA A 156 -24.31 -30.85 14.19
N THR A 157 -25.23 -29.93 14.35
CA THR A 157 -26.34 -30.06 15.30
C THR A 157 -27.49 -30.84 14.68
N PRO A 158 -28.37 -31.44 15.49
CA PRO A 158 -29.57 -32.09 14.98
C PRO A 158 -30.39 -31.11 14.11
N LYS A 159 -30.98 -31.62 13.02
CA LYS A 159 -31.84 -30.80 12.17
C LYS A 159 -32.95 -30.15 13.00
N ASN A 160 -33.21 -28.86 12.73
CA ASN A 160 -34.19 -28.02 13.44
C ASN A 160 -33.88 -27.76 14.93
N SER A 161 -32.63 -27.94 15.37
CA SER A 161 -32.19 -27.59 16.72
C SER A 161 -31.60 -26.18 16.81
N GLN A 162 -31.75 -25.55 17.98
CA GLN A 162 -31.04 -24.32 18.36
C GLN A 162 -29.71 -24.60 19.07
N ALA A 163 -29.26 -25.86 19.12
CA ALA A 163 -27.94 -26.21 19.64
C ALA A 163 -26.82 -25.54 18.82
N THR A 164 -25.69 -25.32 19.49
CA THR A 164 -24.45 -24.78 18.91
C THR A 164 -23.60 -25.92 18.35
N ALA A 165 -22.90 -25.66 17.23
CA ALA A 165 -21.91 -26.57 16.70
C ALA A 165 -20.68 -26.67 17.63
N GLY A 166 -19.96 -27.78 17.57
CA GLY A 166 -18.81 -28.04 18.44
C GLY A 166 -18.06 -29.30 18.07
N ALA A 167 -16.82 -29.44 18.54
CA ALA A 167 -15.99 -30.61 18.24
C ALA A 167 -15.04 -31.02 19.36
N LEU A 168 -14.15 -30.10 19.78
CA LEU A 168 -12.95 -30.48 20.55
C LEU A 168 -13.12 -30.46 22.07
N ASP A 169 -14.23 -29.92 22.59
CA ASP A 169 -14.54 -29.90 24.03
C ASP A 169 -13.41 -29.34 24.93
N GLN A 170 -12.73 -28.28 24.50
CA GLN A 170 -11.62 -27.67 25.25
C GLN A 170 -12.06 -26.49 26.15
N GLY A 171 -13.33 -26.09 26.06
CA GLY A 171 -13.89 -24.99 26.84
C GLY A 171 -13.48 -23.60 26.35
N LEU A 172 -14.10 -22.58 26.95
CA LEU A 172 -14.01 -21.19 26.52
C LEU A 172 -12.59 -20.62 26.64
N GLN A 173 -11.84 -21.00 27.69
CA GLN A 173 -10.51 -20.46 27.93
C GLN A 173 -9.55 -20.83 26.80
N VAL A 174 -9.54 -22.09 26.36
CA VAL A 174 -8.67 -22.56 25.28
C VAL A 174 -9.09 -21.95 23.94
N ALA A 175 -10.40 -21.92 23.65
CA ALA A 175 -10.92 -21.32 22.42
C ALA A 175 -10.56 -19.82 22.30
N THR A 176 -10.69 -19.08 23.41
CA THR A 176 -10.31 -17.67 23.48
C THR A 176 -8.80 -17.51 23.31
N ALA A 177 -7.99 -18.33 24.00
CA ALA A 177 -6.54 -18.28 23.89
C ALA A 177 -6.06 -18.53 22.45
N LEU A 178 -6.60 -19.54 21.74
CA LEU A 178 -6.24 -19.81 20.35
C LEU A 178 -6.65 -18.68 19.39
N THR A 179 -7.82 -18.08 19.62
CA THR A 179 -8.27 -16.92 18.85
C THR A 179 -7.35 -15.72 19.07
N LEU A 180 -6.94 -15.46 20.32
CA LEU A 180 -6.00 -14.39 20.66
C LEU A 180 -4.61 -14.65 20.08
N VAL A 181 -4.13 -15.89 20.10
CA VAL A 181 -2.85 -16.28 19.47
C VAL A 181 -2.89 -16.02 17.96
N LEU A 182 -3.97 -16.42 17.29
CA LEU A 182 -4.15 -16.13 15.86
C LEU A 182 -4.14 -14.63 15.60
N ASN A 183 -4.88 -13.84 16.38
CA ASN A 183 -4.91 -12.38 16.23
C ASN A 183 -3.52 -11.77 16.47
N PHE A 184 -2.86 -12.15 17.56
CA PHE A 184 -1.50 -11.70 17.89
C PHE A 184 -0.52 -11.99 16.74
N LEU A 185 -0.49 -13.22 16.24
CA LEU A 185 0.37 -13.59 15.12
C LEU A 185 -0.04 -12.86 13.83
N SER A 186 -1.33 -12.65 13.59
CA SER A 186 -1.84 -11.92 12.42
C SER A 186 -1.50 -10.43 12.41
N TYR A 187 -1.08 -9.86 13.56
CA TYR A 187 -0.55 -8.50 13.65
C TYR A 187 0.98 -8.46 13.76
N LEU A 188 1.61 -9.48 14.35
CA LEU A 188 3.06 -9.55 14.49
C LEU A 188 3.76 -9.99 13.19
N THR A 189 3.27 -11.05 12.55
CA THR A 189 3.90 -11.62 11.35
C THR A 189 3.88 -10.69 10.12
N PRO A 190 2.91 -9.77 9.93
CA PRO A 190 3.01 -8.71 8.92
C PRO A 190 4.25 -7.84 9.03
N LEU A 191 4.78 -7.58 10.23
CA LEU A 191 6.01 -6.79 10.38
C LEU A 191 7.20 -7.51 9.72
N LEU A 192 7.27 -8.83 9.87
CA LEU A 192 8.25 -9.67 9.19
C LEU A 192 8.00 -9.69 7.68
N GLY A 193 6.75 -9.84 7.25
CA GLY A 193 6.37 -9.86 5.83
C GLY A 193 6.72 -8.57 5.10
N ALA A 194 6.45 -7.42 5.71
CA ALA A 194 6.83 -6.11 5.17
C ALA A 194 8.35 -5.97 5.09
N TYR A 195 9.07 -6.31 6.17
CA TYR A 195 10.53 -6.27 6.19
C TYR A 195 11.16 -7.15 5.08
N LEU A 196 10.68 -8.37 4.90
CA LEU A 196 11.19 -9.28 3.87
C LEU A 196 10.91 -8.76 2.45
N ALA A 197 9.75 -8.18 2.22
CA ALA A 197 9.40 -7.60 0.93
C ALA A 197 10.24 -6.37 0.62
N ASP A 198 10.37 -5.44 1.57
CA ASP A 198 11.09 -4.19 1.35
C ASP A 198 12.61 -4.44 1.25
N ALA A 199 13.19 -5.22 2.17
CA ALA A 199 14.64 -5.32 2.35
C ALA A 199 15.34 -6.40 1.51
N ARG A 200 14.62 -7.46 1.11
CA ARG A 200 15.26 -8.71 0.64
C ARG A 200 14.73 -9.20 -0.71
N TYR A 201 13.43 -9.43 -0.81
CA TYR A 201 12.86 -10.26 -1.88
C TYR A 201 11.91 -9.53 -2.81
N GLY A 202 11.43 -8.35 -2.44
CA GLY A 202 10.35 -7.66 -3.15
C GLY A 202 8.96 -8.15 -2.71
N ARG A 203 7.94 -7.35 -3.02
CA ARG A 203 6.54 -7.62 -2.62
C ARG A 203 5.99 -8.88 -3.26
N TYR A 204 6.16 -9.02 -4.57
CA TYR A 204 5.58 -10.12 -5.33
C TYR A 204 6.06 -11.51 -4.87
N PRO A 205 7.37 -11.79 -4.72
CA PRO A 205 7.83 -13.09 -4.23
C PRO A 205 7.42 -13.35 -2.77
N THR A 206 7.36 -12.32 -1.93
CA THR A 206 6.92 -12.43 -0.53
C THR A 206 5.45 -12.81 -0.43
N ILE A 207 4.59 -12.19 -1.25
CA ILE A 207 3.16 -12.57 -1.39
C ILE A 207 3.03 -14.02 -1.84
N TRP A 208 3.85 -14.45 -2.81
CA TRP A 208 3.84 -15.83 -3.31
C TRP A 208 4.23 -16.84 -2.23
N ALA A 209 5.30 -16.57 -1.48
CA ALA A 209 5.73 -17.39 -0.34
C ALA A 209 4.65 -17.46 0.75
N GLY A 210 4.04 -16.31 1.10
CA GLY A 210 2.92 -16.25 2.03
C GLY A 210 1.72 -17.07 1.57
N THR A 211 1.40 -17.02 0.28
CA THR A 211 0.31 -17.79 -0.32
C THR A 211 0.52 -19.29 -0.16
N ILE A 212 1.73 -19.80 -0.44
CA ILE A 212 2.02 -21.23 -0.29
C ILE A 212 1.97 -21.66 1.18
N ILE A 213 2.60 -20.91 2.09
CA ILE A 213 2.63 -21.22 3.52
C ILE A 213 1.21 -21.21 4.11
N CYS A 214 0.41 -20.20 3.79
CA CYS A 214 -0.98 -20.10 4.23
C CYS A 214 -1.83 -21.25 3.68
N GLY A 215 -1.62 -21.63 2.41
CA GLY A 215 -2.29 -22.77 1.79
C GLY A 215 -2.00 -24.10 2.53
N ILE A 216 -0.77 -24.31 2.98
CA ILE A 216 -0.41 -25.48 3.81
C ILE A 216 -1.17 -25.43 5.15
N GLY A 217 -1.23 -24.26 5.80
CA GLY A 217 -2.00 -24.07 7.03
C GLY A 217 -3.48 -24.42 6.85
N HIS A 218 -4.09 -23.97 5.75
CA HIS A 218 -5.45 -24.33 5.38
C HIS A 218 -5.66 -25.84 5.25
N VAL A 219 -4.78 -26.55 4.54
CA VAL A 219 -4.88 -28.01 4.37
C VAL A 219 -4.84 -28.72 5.72
N ILE A 220 -3.90 -28.34 6.61
CA ILE A 220 -3.78 -28.95 7.93
C ILE A 220 -5.04 -28.72 8.77
N ILE A 221 -5.62 -27.52 8.71
CA ILE A 221 -6.87 -27.19 9.40
C ILE A 221 -8.04 -28.02 8.87
N VAL A 222 -8.14 -28.21 7.55
CA VAL A 222 -9.17 -29.08 6.96
C VAL A 222 -9.02 -30.49 7.52
N ILE A 223 -7.81 -31.05 7.52
CA ILE A 223 -7.55 -32.40 8.06
C ILE A 223 -8.00 -32.51 9.53
N ALA A 224 -7.78 -31.48 10.36
CA ALA A 224 -8.23 -31.47 11.74
C ALA A 224 -9.76 -31.58 11.90
N GLY A 225 -10.53 -31.10 10.90
CA GLY A 225 -11.99 -31.16 10.88
C GLY A 225 -12.60 -32.35 10.15
N VAL A 226 -11.79 -33.22 9.51
CA VAL A 226 -12.26 -34.38 8.72
C VAL A 226 -12.85 -35.48 9.62
N PRO A 227 -13.95 -36.13 9.19
CA PRO A 227 -14.46 -37.33 9.85
C PRO A 227 -13.37 -38.42 10.03
N GLY A 228 -13.25 -38.93 11.25
CA GLY A 228 -12.23 -39.89 11.69
C GLY A 228 -11.03 -39.25 12.40
N VAL A 229 -10.66 -38.01 12.05
CA VAL A 229 -9.61 -37.26 12.77
C VAL A 229 -10.19 -36.52 13.96
N ILE A 230 -11.35 -35.88 13.76
CA ILE A 230 -12.03 -35.05 14.76
C ILE A 230 -12.44 -35.83 16.02
N GLU A 231 -12.69 -37.14 15.89
CA GLU A 231 -12.96 -38.06 17.02
C GLU A 231 -11.75 -38.23 17.93
N ALA A 232 -10.55 -38.20 17.36
CA ALA A 232 -9.29 -38.17 18.09
C ALA A 232 -8.99 -36.73 18.54
N GLN A 233 -9.82 -36.19 19.44
CA GLN A 233 -9.83 -34.76 19.83
C GLN A 233 -8.44 -34.19 20.14
N LYS A 234 -7.55 -34.94 20.81
CA LYS A 234 -6.18 -34.49 21.10
C LYS A 234 -5.33 -34.34 19.84
N ALA A 235 -5.42 -35.27 18.90
CA ALA A 235 -4.72 -35.21 17.63
C ALA A 235 -5.28 -34.09 16.74
N ALA A 236 -6.61 -33.98 16.68
CA ALA A 236 -7.30 -32.91 15.96
C ALA A 236 -6.91 -31.52 16.49
N LEU A 237 -6.88 -31.33 17.81
CA LEU A 237 -6.43 -30.09 18.45
C LEU A 237 -4.97 -29.77 18.09
N GLY A 238 -4.07 -30.76 18.16
CA GLY A 238 -2.67 -30.57 17.80
C GLY A 238 -2.47 -30.14 16.34
N LEU A 239 -3.17 -30.79 15.41
CA LEU A 239 -3.19 -30.42 13.99
C LEU A 239 -3.77 -29.02 13.80
N PHE A 240 -4.88 -28.71 14.47
CA PHE A 240 -5.52 -27.41 14.36
C PHE A 240 -4.61 -26.27 14.84
N ILE A 241 -3.93 -26.43 15.98
CA ILE A 241 -2.99 -25.44 16.49
C ILE A 241 -1.81 -25.25 15.53
N ALA A 242 -1.21 -26.35 15.05
CA ALA A 242 -0.12 -26.29 14.08
C ALA A 242 -0.54 -25.59 12.79
N GLY A 243 -1.72 -25.96 12.27
CA GLY A 243 -2.33 -25.35 11.09
C GLY A 243 -2.61 -23.86 11.28
N LEU A 244 -3.14 -23.45 12.43
CA LEU A 244 -3.40 -22.03 12.75
C LEU A 244 -2.12 -21.20 12.80
N ILE A 245 -1.04 -21.72 13.38
CA ILE A 245 0.24 -21.00 13.44
C ILE A 245 0.81 -20.83 12.02
N ILE A 246 0.85 -21.92 11.23
CA ILE A 246 1.34 -21.88 9.83
C ILE A 246 0.48 -20.92 9.00
N PHE A 247 -0.84 -20.99 9.15
CA PHE A 247 -1.80 -20.09 8.52
C PHE A 247 -1.48 -18.63 8.85
N ALA A 248 -1.32 -18.29 10.15
CA ALA A 248 -1.03 -16.93 10.58
C ALA A 248 0.26 -16.38 9.95
N PHE A 249 1.34 -17.17 9.95
CA PHE A 249 2.60 -16.78 9.29
C PHE A 249 2.43 -16.55 7.79
N GLY A 250 1.67 -17.41 7.09
CA GLY A 250 1.38 -17.23 5.67
C GLY A 250 0.62 -15.92 5.39
N THR A 251 -0.43 -15.64 6.17
CA THR A 251 -1.17 -14.36 6.05
C THR A 251 -0.30 -13.15 6.36
N GLY A 252 0.66 -13.27 7.29
CA GLY A 252 1.62 -12.21 7.61
C GLY A 252 2.55 -11.83 6.46
N LEU A 253 2.99 -12.81 5.67
CA LEU A 253 3.81 -12.51 4.48
C LEU A 253 2.99 -11.92 3.33
N PHE A 254 1.69 -12.21 3.29
CA PHE A 254 0.79 -11.77 2.23
C PHE A 254 0.23 -10.35 2.47
N LYS A 255 -0.44 -10.14 3.62
CA LYS A 255 -1.27 -8.95 3.91
C LYS A 255 -0.57 -7.60 3.78
N PRO A 256 0.64 -7.36 4.31
CA PRO A 256 1.25 -6.03 4.27
C PRO A 256 1.69 -5.62 2.87
N ASN A 257 1.76 -6.56 1.93
CA ASN A 257 2.43 -6.38 0.65
C ASN A 257 1.46 -6.19 -0.53
N LEU A 258 0.21 -6.67 -0.42
CA LEU A 258 -0.72 -6.66 -1.55
C LEU A 258 -1.26 -5.25 -1.87
N LEU A 259 -1.71 -4.48 -0.87
CA LEU A 259 -2.19 -3.12 -1.13
C LEU A 259 -1.09 -2.21 -1.69
N PRO A 260 0.14 -2.17 -1.14
CA PRO A 260 1.24 -1.44 -1.78
C PRO A 260 1.49 -1.87 -3.22
N LEU A 261 1.49 -3.19 -3.49
CA LEU A 261 1.62 -3.71 -4.86
C LEU A 261 0.49 -3.22 -5.77
N VAL A 262 -0.75 -3.12 -5.28
CA VAL A 262 -1.89 -2.57 -6.04
C VAL A 262 -1.66 -1.10 -6.38
N LEU A 263 -1.21 -0.30 -5.42
CA LEU A 263 -0.97 1.13 -5.62
C LEU A 263 0.20 1.38 -6.58
N GLU A 264 1.26 0.56 -6.51
CA GLU A 264 2.40 0.58 -7.43
C GLU A 264 2.02 0.29 -8.89
N GLN A 265 0.82 -0.24 -9.16
CA GLN A 265 0.36 -0.40 -10.53
C GLN A 265 0.00 0.94 -11.19
N TYR A 266 -0.24 1.99 -10.38
CA TYR A 266 -0.34 3.35 -10.88
C TYR A 266 1.06 3.95 -10.96
N ARG A 267 1.53 4.19 -12.19
CA ARG A 267 2.91 4.58 -12.49
C ARG A 267 3.12 6.07 -12.73
N GLU A 268 2.05 6.85 -12.63
CA GLU A 268 2.16 8.28 -12.82
C GLU A 268 2.54 8.97 -11.51
N ASP A 269 3.54 9.84 -11.60
CA ASP A 269 4.02 10.58 -10.44
C ASP A 269 3.36 11.93 -10.25
N ASP A 270 2.93 12.55 -11.36
CA ASP A 270 2.35 13.87 -11.39
C ASP A 270 0.82 13.87 -11.54
N ASN A 271 0.25 15.07 -11.42
CA ASN A 271 -1.12 15.35 -11.82
C ASN A 271 -1.14 15.77 -13.28
N TRP A 272 -2.20 15.39 -13.99
CA TRP A 272 -2.24 15.53 -15.44
C TRP A 272 -3.47 16.30 -15.89
N VAL A 273 -3.39 17.09 -16.96
CA VAL A 273 -4.55 17.79 -17.53
C VAL A 273 -5.13 16.98 -18.67
N LYS A 274 -6.44 16.73 -18.59
CA LYS A 274 -7.23 16.07 -19.63
C LYS A 274 -8.28 17.02 -20.19
N THR A 275 -8.39 17.08 -21.51
CA THR A 275 -9.53 17.71 -22.19
C THR A 275 -10.64 16.67 -22.39
N LEU A 276 -11.86 16.98 -21.96
CA LEU A 276 -13.04 16.13 -22.12
C LEU A 276 -13.70 16.33 -23.50
N PRO A 277 -14.55 15.40 -23.96
CA PRO A 277 -15.34 15.60 -25.19
C PRO A 277 -16.27 16.82 -25.17
N SER A 278 -16.55 17.38 -23.99
CA SER A 278 -17.28 18.64 -23.82
C SER A 278 -16.44 19.89 -24.08
N GLY A 279 -15.12 19.75 -24.24
CA GLY A 279 -14.14 20.85 -24.30
C GLY A 279 -13.68 21.36 -22.93
N GLU A 280 -14.20 20.81 -21.82
CA GLU A 280 -13.76 21.16 -20.46
C GLU A 280 -12.38 20.55 -20.16
N GLN A 281 -11.45 21.36 -19.63
CA GLN A 281 -10.18 20.88 -19.10
C GLN A 281 -10.33 20.50 -17.63
N VAL A 282 -9.87 19.30 -17.29
CA VAL A 282 -9.92 18.74 -15.93
C VAL A 282 -8.56 18.22 -15.53
N VAL A 283 -8.24 18.31 -14.23
CA VAL A 283 -7.00 17.75 -13.68
C VAL A 283 -7.28 16.32 -13.21
N VAL A 284 -6.64 15.36 -13.85
CA VAL A 284 -6.54 13.97 -13.39
C VAL A 284 -5.58 13.94 -12.21
N ASP A 285 -6.17 13.80 -11.03
CA ASP A 285 -5.44 13.88 -9.77
C ASP A 285 -4.99 12.49 -9.31
N LYS A 286 -3.69 12.36 -9.01
CA LYS A 286 -3.05 11.11 -8.58
C LYS A 286 -3.66 10.61 -7.28
N GLU A 287 -3.82 11.48 -6.29
CA GLU A 287 -4.32 11.10 -4.96
C GLU A 287 -5.73 10.54 -5.03
N THR A 288 -6.66 11.23 -5.70
CA THR A 288 -8.03 10.74 -5.89
C THR A 288 -8.06 9.43 -6.67
N THR A 289 -7.13 9.21 -7.61
CA THR A 289 -7.04 7.95 -8.36
C THR A 289 -6.56 6.79 -7.50
N LEU A 290 -5.51 7.01 -6.70
CA LEU A 290 -5.03 6.04 -5.71
C LEU A 290 -6.09 5.76 -4.63
N GLN A 291 -6.85 6.77 -4.21
CA GLN A 291 -8.01 6.61 -3.31
C GLN A 291 -9.07 5.71 -3.96
N ARG A 292 -9.44 5.92 -5.23
CA ARG A 292 -10.40 5.04 -5.91
C ARG A 292 -9.90 3.60 -6.03
N MET A 293 -8.63 3.38 -6.35
CA MET A 293 -8.02 2.04 -6.36
C MET A 293 -8.11 1.38 -4.99
N THR A 294 -7.83 2.14 -3.93
CA THR A 294 -7.92 1.70 -2.53
C THR A 294 -9.36 1.36 -2.14
N LEU A 295 -10.35 2.14 -2.58
CA LEU A 295 -11.77 1.84 -2.34
C LEU A 295 -12.21 0.54 -3.00
N VAL A 296 -11.76 0.26 -4.23
CA VAL A 296 -12.02 -1.03 -4.92
C VAL A 296 -11.40 -2.18 -4.13
N TYR A 297 -10.17 -2.00 -3.64
CA TYR A 297 -9.49 -2.99 -2.80
C TYR A 297 -10.28 -3.29 -1.52
N TYR A 298 -10.67 -2.28 -0.75
CA TYR A 298 -11.43 -2.49 0.49
C TYR A 298 -12.86 -2.97 0.26
N TRP A 299 -13.48 -2.61 -0.85
CA TRP A 299 -14.74 -3.22 -1.26
C TRP A 299 -14.59 -4.74 -1.40
N ALA A 300 -13.53 -5.22 -2.06
CA ALA A 300 -13.25 -6.65 -2.20
C ALA A 300 -12.99 -7.34 -0.84
N VAL A 301 -12.29 -6.67 0.09
CA VAL A 301 -12.11 -7.15 1.47
C VAL A 301 -13.46 -7.40 2.16
N ASN A 302 -14.37 -6.43 2.08
CA ASN A 302 -15.69 -6.51 2.71
C ASN A 302 -16.54 -7.60 2.08
N VAL A 303 -16.52 -7.73 0.74
CA VAL A 303 -17.21 -8.81 0.02
C VAL A 303 -16.66 -10.18 0.44
N GLY A 304 -15.35 -10.30 0.67
CA GLY A 304 -14.73 -11.51 1.20
C GLY A 304 -15.27 -11.90 2.57
N GLY A 305 -15.46 -10.92 3.46
CA GLY A 305 -15.98 -11.14 4.81
C GLY A 305 -17.31 -11.90 4.89
N PHE A 306 -18.16 -11.80 3.87
CA PHE A 306 -19.43 -12.54 3.81
C PHE A 306 -19.26 -14.07 3.79
N LEU A 307 -18.08 -14.59 3.42
CA LEU A 307 -17.83 -16.04 3.45
C LEU A 307 -17.93 -16.61 4.87
N GLY A 308 -17.66 -15.81 5.90
CA GLY A 308 -17.85 -16.19 7.31
C GLY A 308 -19.28 -16.63 7.63
N LEU A 309 -20.29 -16.00 7.00
CA LEU A 309 -21.68 -16.43 7.15
C LEU A 309 -21.90 -17.83 6.54
N GLY A 310 -21.31 -18.07 5.37
CA GLY A 310 -21.39 -19.36 4.69
C GLY A 310 -20.78 -20.49 5.52
N THR A 311 -19.60 -20.26 6.11
CA THR A 311 -18.93 -21.25 6.95
C THR A 311 -19.65 -21.47 8.28
N ALA A 312 -20.23 -20.44 8.89
CA ALA A 312 -21.07 -20.56 10.08
C ALA A 312 -22.30 -21.46 9.83
N TYR A 313 -22.94 -21.34 8.66
CA TYR A 313 -24.01 -22.28 8.28
C TYR A 313 -23.50 -23.66 7.94
N ALA A 314 -22.32 -23.77 7.33
CA ALA A 314 -21.70 -25.06 7.01
C ALA A 314 -21.36 -25.87 8.27
N GLU A 315 -20.77 -25.25 9.31
CA GLU A 315 -20.47 -25.94 10.58
C GLU A 315 -21.75 -26.44 11.26
N LYS A 316 -22.82 -25.63 11.23
CA LYS A 316 -24.07 -25.95 11.92
C LYS A 316 -24.87 -27.03 11.21
N ARG A 317 -24.94 -27.00 9.87
CA ARG A 317 -25.85 -27.84 9.08
C ARG A 317 -25.19 -29.07 8.48
N ILE A 318 -23.90 -28.99 8.19
CA ILE A 318 -23.15 -30.07 7.56
C ILE A 318 -22.11 -30.54 8.57
N GLU A 319 -20.89 -30.00 8.57
CA GLU A 319 -19.76 -30.45 9.40
C GLU A 319 -18.60 -29.42 9.35
N TYR A 320 -17.62 -29.57 10.23
CA TYR A 320 -16.43 -28.72 10.25
C TYR A 320 -15.51 -28.90 9.05
N TRP A 321 -15.37 -30.10 8.49
CA TRP A 321 -14.54 -30.30 7.30
C TRP A 321 -15.00 -29.41 6.14
N LEU A 322 -16.31 -29.24 5.94
CA LEU A 322 -16.84 -28.40 4.88
C LEU A 322 -16.65 -26.92 5.21
N ALA A 323 -16.89 -26.54 6.47
CA ALA A 323 -16.66 -25.17 6.94
C ALA A 323 -15.21 -24.72 6.75
N PHE A 324 -14.24 -25.62 6.88
CA PHE A 324 -12.84 -25.34 6.58
C PHE A 324 -12.50 -25.48 5.08
N LEU A 325 -13.09 -26.46 4.38
CA LEU A 325 -12.79 -26.73 2.98
C LEU A 325 -13.26 -25.62 2.04
N VAL A 326 -14.42 -25.00 2.30
CA VAL A 326 -14.95 -23.91 1.45
C VAL A 326 -13.98 -22.72 1.37
N PRO A 327 -13.49 -22.15 2.50
CA PRO A 327 -12.37 -21.20 2.52
C PRO A 327 -11.13 -21.69 1.78
N THR A 328 -10.77 -22.95 1.96
CA THR A 328 -9.57 -23.54 1.37
C THR A 328 -9.67 -23.65 -0.15
N ILE A 329 -10.81 -24.04 -0.70
CA ILE A 329 -11.05 -24.08 -2.16
C ILE A 329 -10.92 -22.67 -2.74
N LEU A 330 -11.57 -21.68 -2.12
CA LEU A 330 -11.43 -20.28 -2.53
C LEU A 330 -9.95 -19.85 -2.52
N TYR A 331 -9.24 -20.22 -1.46
CA TYR A 331 -7.83 -19.90 -1.30
C TYR A 331 -6.93 -20.56 -2.36
N PHE A 332 -7.21 -21.80 -2.77
CA PHE A 332 -6.40 -22.49 -3.77
C PHE A 332 -6.49 -21.88 -5.18
N PHE A 333 -7.47 -21.03 -5.45
CA PHE A 333 -7.46 -20.23 -6.68
C PHE A 333 -6.39 -19.12 -6.68
N LEU A 334 -5.94 -18.66 -5.52
CA LEU A 334 -4.91 -17.61 -5.38
C LEU A 334 -3.60 -17.91 -6.08
N PRO A 335 -2.90 -19.05 -5.81
CA PRO A 335 -1.63 -19.33 -6.45
C PRO A 335 -1.76 -19.43 -7.98
N ALA A 336 -2.88 -19.94 -8.48
CA ALA A 336 -3.16 -19.98 -9.92
C ALA A 336 -3.34 -18.56 -10.48
N LEU A 337 -4.12 -17.71 -9.82
CA LEU A 337 -4.36 -16.32 -10.23
C LEU A 337 -3.05 -15.51 -10.23
N LEU A 338 -2.28 -15.60 -9.14
CA LEU A 338 -0.94 -15.00 -9.03
C LEU A 338 -0.02 -15.54 -10.14
N TYR A 339 0.00 -16.85 -10.40
CA TYR A 339 0.82 -17.39 -11.49
C TYR A 339 0.47 -16.77 -12.85
N ILE A 340 -0.81 -16.61 -13.16
CA ILE A 340 -1.29 -16.05 -14.44
C ILE A 340 -0.91 -14.57 -14.59
N ILE A 341 -1.06 -13.76 -13.53
CA ILE A 341 -0.80 -12.32 -13.61
C ILE A 341 0.68 -11.94 -13.47
N ARG A 342 1.57 -12.89 -13.16
CA ARG A 342 2.98 -12.62 -12.81
C ARG A 342 3.76 -11.79 -13.82
N ASN A 343 3.42 -11.86 -15.11
CA ASN A 343 4.11 -11.13 -16.17
C ASN A 343 3.44 -9.78 -16.49
N LYS A 344 2.26 -9.51 -15.93
CA LYS A 344 1.47 -8.29 -16.14
C LYS A 344 1.57 -7.30 -14.99
N VAL A 345 1.86 -7.81 -13.79
CA VAL A 345 2.05 -6.98 -12.59
C VAL A 345 3.40 -6.28 -12.67
N TYR A 346 3.39 -4.96 -12.52
CA TYR A 346 4.60 -4.18 -12.33
C TYR A 346 5.19 -4.47 -10.95
N LYS A 347 6.50 -4.68 -10.89
CA LYS A 347 7.21 -5.11 -9.68
C LYS A 347 8.33 -4.12 -9.40
N VAL A 348 8.16 -3.31 -8.36
CA VAL A 348 9.23 -2.45 -7.87
C VAL A 348 10.36 -3.33 -7.32
N PRO A 349 11.64 -3.09 -7.70
CA PRO A 349 12.76 -3.80 -7.13
C PRO A 349 12.87 -3.52 -5.62
N SER A 350 13.32 -4.50 -4.84
CA SER A 350 13.51 -4.32 -3.39
C SER A 350 14.49 -3.18 -3.10
N SER A 351 14.13 -2.25 -2.21
CA SER A 351 15.07 -1.24 -1.73
C SER A 351 16.07 -1.91 -0.79
N LYS A 352 17.37 -1.82 -1.08
CA LYS A 352 18.40 -2.34 -0.15
C LYS A 352 18.32 -1.70 1.24
N ASN A 353 17.66 -0.54 1.33
CA ASN A 353 17.41 0.21 2.55
C ASN A 353 15.97 -0.04 3.02
N SER A 354 15.81 -0.84 4.08
CA SER A 354 14.53 -0.99 4.77
C SER A 354 14.44 0.00 5.93
N ILE A 355 13.31 0.71 6.01
CA ILE A 355 13.02 1.66 7.09
C ILE A 355 13.00 0.93 8.45
N ILE A 356 12.44 -0.29 8.49
CA ILE A 356 12.42 -1.13 9.71
C ILE A 356 13.85 -1.52 10.11
N ALA A 357 14.70 -1.90 9.15
CA ALA A 357 16.11 -2.19 9.44
C ALA A 357 16.84 -0.97 10.02
N GLY A 358 16.60 0.21 9.45
CA GLY A 358 17.14 1.47 9.94
C GLY A 358 16.65 1.79 11.35
N PHE A 359 15.34 1.72 11.60
CA PHE A 359 14.74 1.98 12.91
C PHE A 359 15.22 1.00 13.98
N CYS A 360 15.21 -0.30 13.71
CA CYS A 360 15.73 -1.32 14.63
C CYS A 360 17.24 -1.14 14.84
N GLY A 361 17.99 -0.75 13.81
CA GLY A 361 19.40 -0.39 13.92
C GLY A 361 19.64 0.78 14.87
N VAL A 362 18.83 1.84 14.77
CA VAL A 362 18.89 3.00 15.67
C VAL A 362 18.53 2.61 17.11
N ILE A 363 17.47 1.84 17.32
CA ILE A 363 17.10 1.33 18.66
C ILE A 363 18.20 0.43 19.23
N TRP A 364 18.72 -0.48 18.43
CA TRP A 364 19.81 -1.37 18.85
C TRP A 364 21.05 -0.58 19.25
N GLN A 365 21.41 0.43 18.47
CA GLN A 365 22.49 1.35 18.83
C GLN A 365 22.16 2.11 20.13
N TYR A 366 20.94 2.61 20.31
CA TYR A 366 20.52 3.32 21.52
C TYR A 366 20.54 2.44 22.78
N VAL A 367 20.05 1.21 22.69
CA VAL A 367 19.92 0.28 23.82
C VAL A 367 21.25 -0.39 24.17
N PHE A 368 22.03 -0.78 23.15
CA PHE A 368 23.21 -1.63 23.34
C PHE A 368 24.56 -0.92 23.16
N ARG A 369 24.65 0.26 22.49
CA ARG A 369 25.85 1.09 22.64
C ARG A 369 25.78 1.87 23.94
N LYS A 370 26.36 1.27 24.97
CA LYS A 370 26.75 1.95 26.21
C LYS A 370 27.56 3.21 25.86
N LYS A 371 27.05 4.38 26.27
CA LYS A 371 27.60 5.75 26.13
C LYS A 371 27.71 6.30 24.70
N SER A 372 26.65 6.97 24.26
CA SER A 372 26.82 8.36 23.82
C SER A 372 25.52 9.11 24.11
N THR A 373 25.50 9.86 25.21
CA THR A 373 24.40 10.78 25.59
C THR A 373 24.41 12.04 24.72
N TYR A 374 25.39 12.18 23.84
CA TYR A 374 25.67 13.39 23.08
C TYR A 374 25.02 13.49 21.69
N PRO A 375 24.66 12.43 20.94
CA PRO A 375 24.15 12.58 19.57
C PRO A 375 22.81 13.32 19.46
N PRO A 376 21.80 13.10 20.34
CA PRO A 376 20.56 13.88 20.28
C PRO A 376 20.81 15.35 20.66
N MET A 377 21.73 15.60 21.60
CA MET A 377 22.10 16.96 22.01
C MET A 377 22.86 17.68 20.91
N ILE A 378 23.84 17.03 20.28
CA ILE A 378 24.60 17.59 19.15
C ILE A 378 23.68 17.77 17.94
N GLY A 379 22.78 16.82 17.67
CA GLY A 379 21.77 16.94 16.64
C GLY A 379 20.80 18.09 16.91
N ALA A 380 20.32 18.25 18.14
CA ALA A 380 19.47 19.38 18.53
C ALA A 380 20.20 20.72 18.49
N ILE A 381 21.48 20.77 18.88
CA ILE A 381 22.31 21.97 18.80
C ILE A 381 22.61 22.33 17.35
N LEU A 382 22.94 21.35 16.50
CA LEU A 382 23.14 21.56 15.06
C LEU A 382 21.84 22.00 14.39
N GLN A 383 20.71 21.35 14.68
CA GLN A 383 19.40 21.73 14.17
C GLN A 383 19.03 23.16 14.61
N TRP A 384 19.26 23.48 15.89
CA TRP A 384 19.05 24.84 16.42
C TRP A 384 19.95 25.86 15.72
N GLN A 385 21.23 25.54 15.53
CA GLN A 385 22.19 26.42 14.86
C GLN A 385 21.84 26.59 13.37
N ILE A 386 21.39 25.54 12.70
CA ILE A 386 20.86 25.61 11.32
C ILE A 386 19.65 26.52 11.28
N TYR A 387 18.70 26.41 12.22
CA TYR A 387 17.55 27.29 12.25
C TYR A 387 17.90 28.75 12.56
N GLU A 388 18.89 29.01 13.44
CA GLU A 388 19.31 30.38 13.74
C GLU A 388 20.13 31.03 12.61
N THR A 389 20.96 30.25 11.92
CA THR A 389 21.86 30.75 10.87
C THR A 389 21.25 30.66 9.47
N SER A 390 20.17 29.91 9.28
CA SER A 390 19.45 29.89 8.01
C SER A 390 18.71 31.22 7.80
N PRO A 391 18.76 31.78 6.58
CA PRO A 391 17.98 32.98 6.25
C PRO A 391 16.45 32.74 6.34
N CYS A 392 16.03 31.49 6.45
CA CYS A 392 14.64 31.03 6.46
C CYS A 392 14.08 30.69 7.85
N GLY A 393 14.90 30.72 8.89
CA GLY A 393 14.49 30.43 10.26
C GLY A 393 13.79 29.06 10.42
N TYR A 394 12.69 29.03 11.16
CA TYR A 394 11.89 27.82 11.43
C TYR A 394 10.94 27.42 10.28
N TYR A 395 10.90 28.17 9.17
CA TYR A 395 9.91 28.01 8.09
C TYR A 395 10.58 27.70 6.74
N ALA A 396 11.46 26.70 6.72
CA ALA A 396 12.28 26.34 5.56
C ALA A 396 11.50 25.80 4.34
N THR A 397 10.21 25.50 4.48
CA THR A 397 9.42 24.86 3.41
C THR A 397 9.05 25.82 2.27
N ASN A 398 8.96 27.12 2.53
CA ASN A 398 8.49 28.14 1.57
C ASN A 398 9.48 29.31 1.42
N CYS A 399 10.78 29.07 1.57
CA CYS A 399 11.78 30.14 1.60
C CYS A 399 12.71 30.08 0.39
N GLU A 400 12.73 31.17 -0.39
CA GLU A 400 13.52 31.30 -1.62
C GLU A 400 14.99 31.67 -1.39
N ALA A 401 15.37 32.02 -0.14
CA ALA A 401 16.70 32.53 0.20
C ALA A 401 17.80 31.45 0.34
N GLY A 402 17.54 30.20 -0.06
CA GLY A 402 18.51 29.11 -0.06
C GLY A 402 18.79 28.47 1.31
N VAL A 403 19.70 27.48 1.34
CA VAL A 403 20.04 26.69 2.53
C VAL A 403 21.01 27.43 3.47
N ALA A 404 21.06 27.03 4.75
CA ALA A 404 21.97 27.60 5.73
C ALA A 404 23.44 27.53 5.26
N PRO A 405 24.26 28.58 5.43
CA PRO A 405 25.63 28.65 4.95
C PRO A 405 26.59 27.89 5.88
N ILE A 406 26.30 26.62 6.14
CA ILE A 406 27.12 25.75 6.98
C ILE A 406 27.65 24.61 6.12
N THR A 407 28.97 24.55 5.94
CA THR A 407 29.66 23.38 5.40
C THR A 407 29.92 22.40 6.55
N ILE A 408 29.31 21.22 6.48
CA ILE A 408 29.57 20.10 7.42
C ILE A 408 30.75 19.28 6.92
#